data_AF-A0A319BWM2-F1
#
_entry.id   AF-A0A319BWM2-F1
#
_cell.length_a   1.000
_cell.length_b   1.000
_cell.length_c   1.000
_cell.angle_alpha   90.00
_cell.angle_beta   90.00
_cell.angle_gamma   90.00
#
_symmetry.space_group_name_H-M   'P 1'
#
loop_
_entity.id
_entity.type
_entity.pdbx_description
1 polymer ?
#
loop_
_entity_poly.entity_id
_entity_poly.type
_entity_poly.pdbx_seq_one_letter_code
_entity_poly.pdbx_strand_id
1 'polypeptide(L)'
;MNPRVGVGVFVINPKGQIVLGQRKSSHGAGTWALPGGHLEFNESFEDSAAREVLEETGLKVRDIQFLTATNDIMKEEEKHYVTVFVGCTVVGDDAQPELLEPHKCEQWKWVTWEEVSSYHSDPNSSHRLFIPLINLLEQRPGFHPVRR
;
A
#
# COMPACT_ATOMS: atom_id res chain seq x y z
N MET A 1 -17.12 -6.43 17.07
CA MET A 1 -15.79 -5.94 16.68
C MET A 1 -15.97 -4.63 15.94
N ASN A 2 -15.20 -3.59 16.26
CA ASN A 2 -15.35 -2.30 15.58
C ASN A 2 -14.45 -2.25 14.34
N PRO A 3 -14.92 -1.66 13.23
CA PRO A 3 -14.07 -1.40 12.07
C PRO A 3 -12.84 -0.57 12.48
N ARG A 4 -11.69 -0.87 11.88
CA ARG A 4 -10.45 -0.10 12.06
C ARG A 4 -10.15 0.75 10.84
N VAL A 5 -9.32 1.77 11.01
CA VAL A 5 -8.84 2.60 9.89
C VAL A 5 -7.40 2.23 9.59
N GLY A 6 -7.13 1.86 8.34
CA GLY A 6 -5.78 1.67 7.82
C GLY A 6 -5.45 2.74 6.78
N VAL A 7 -4.17 3.07 6.65
CA VAL A 7 -3.66 4.00 5.63
C VAL A 7 -2.71 3.23 4.72
N GLY A 8 -3.03 3.14 3.43
CA GLY A 8 -2.18 2.55 2.40
C GLY A 8 -1.57 3.65 1.53
N VAL A 9 -0.25 3.60 1.30
CA VAL A 9 0.47 4.73 0.69
C VAL A 9 1.03 4.38 -0.68
N PHE A 10 0.53 5.07 -1.71
CA PHE A 10 1.13 5.06 -3.05
C PHE A 10 2.33 5.99 -3.09
N VAL A 11 3.51 5.48 -2.74
CA VAL A 11 4.78 6.19 -2.94
C VAL A 11 5.19 6.09 -4.40
N ILE A 12 5.25 7.23 -5.11
CA ILE A 12 5.52 7.28 -6.55
C ILE A 12 6.95 7.81 -6.80
N ASN A 13 7.73 7.08 -7.60
CA ASN A 13 9.05 7.52 -8.05
C ASN A 13 8.98 8.31 -9.37
N PRO A 14 10.07 9.00 -9.79
CA PRO A 14 10.07 9.79 -11.05
C PRO A 14 9.82 8.96 -12.31
N LYS A 15 9.96 7.64 -12.25
CA LYS A 15 9.67 6.71 -13.36
C LYS A 15 8.20 6.30 -13.42
N GLY A 16 7.34 6.86 -12.55
CA GLY A 16 5.91 6.53 -12.48
C GLY A 16 5.63 5.16 -11.87
N GLN A 17 6.60 4.58 -11.15
CA GLN A 17 6.44 3.32 -10.44
C GLN A 17 6.02 3.57 -8.99
N ILE A 18 5.38 2.57 -8.40
CA ILE A 18 5.01 2.52 -6.99
C ILE A 18 5.79 1.44 -6.25
N VAL A 19 6.00 1.63 -4.95
CA VAL A 19 6.66 0.61 -4.12
C VAL A 19 5.64 -0.37 -3.54
N LEU A 20 5.90 -1.67 -3.69
CA LEU A 20 5.16 -2.74 -3.02
C LEU A 20 6.09 -3.61 -2.19
N GLY A 21 5.60 -4.05 -1.04
CA GLY A 21 6.27 -4.95 -0.12
C GLY A 21 5.62 -6.33 -0.11
N GLN A 22 6.42 -7.38 -0.15
CA GLN A 22 5.93 -8.75 0.02
C GLN A 22 5.82 -9.10 1.51
N ARG A 23 4.60 -9.34 1.98
CA ARG A 23 4.28 -9.54 3.40
C ARG A 23 4.79 -10.89 3.91
N LYS A 24 5.44 -10.89 5.08
CA LYS A 24 5.77 -12.08 5.91
C LYS A 24 4.79 -12.30 7.05
N SER A 25 4.03 -11.28 7.44
CA SER A 25 3.10 -11.38 8.57
C SER A 25 2.10 -12.52 8.38
N SER A 26 1.65 -13.14 9.48
CA SER A 26 0.67 -14.23 9.47
C SER A 26 -0.62 -13.92 8.70
N HIS A 27 -0.97 -12.64 8.56
CA HIS A 27 -2.11 -12.18 7.78
C HIS A 27 -1.67 -11.78 6.37
N GLY A 28 -2.05 -12.59 5.37
CA GLY A 28 -1.68 -12.36 3.97
C GLY A 28 -0.21 -12.66 3.67
N ALA A 29 0.39 -13.65 4.32
CA ALA A 29 1.76 -14.07 4.03
C ALA A 29 1.94 -14.40 2.54
N GLY A 30 3.00 -13.86 1.93
CA GLY A 30 3.30 -13.98 0.51
C GLY A 30 2.49 -13.08 -0.41
N THR A 31 1.61 -12.22 0.11
CA THR A 31 0.90 -11.21 -0.69
C THR A 31 1.68 -9.90 -0.78
N TRP A 32 1.40 -9.11 -1.81
CA TRP A 32 2.01 -7.81 -2.05
C TRP A 32 1.09 -6.68 -1.59
N ALA A 33 1.63 -5.74 -0.83
CA ALA A 33 0.90 -4.61 -0.27
C ALA A 33 1.68 -3.29 -0.45
N LEU A 34 0.96 -2.18 -0.38
CA LEU A 34 1.56 -0.86 -0.19
C LEU A 34 2.24 -0.79 1.19
N PRO A 35 3.24 0.08 1.37
CA PRO A 35 3.61 0.51 2.71
C PRO A 35 2.42 1.19 3.40
N GLY A 36 2.37 1.08 4.72
CA GLY A 36 1.30 1.64 5.51
C GLY A 36 0.83 0.76 6.66
N GLY A 37 0.00 1.34 7.52
CA GLY A 37 -0.39 0.71 8.76
C GLY A 37 -1.69 1.27 9.32
N HIS A 38 -1.81 1.22 10.65
CA HIS A 38 -2.98 1.74 11.35
C HIS A 38 -2.87 3.25 11.49
N LEU A 39 -4.00 3.95 11.31
CA LEU A 39 -4.09 5.35 11.72
C LEU A 39 -4.03 5.42 13.24
N GLU A 40 -3.08 6.17 13.79
CA GLU A 40 -2.98 6.37 15.23
C GLU A 40 -3.81 7.55 15.72
N PHE A 41 -4.01 7.61 17.04
CA PHE A 41 -4.75 8.70 17.65
C PHE A 41 -4.02 10.03 17.41
N ASN A 42 -4.78 11.04 16.98
CA ASN A 42 -4.30 12.40 16.74
C ASN A 42 -3.39 12.56 15.51
N GLU A 43 -3.36 11.58 14.60
CA GLU A 43 -2.70 11.69 13.30
C GLU A 43 -3.67 12.16 12.20
N SER A 44 -3.18 12.97 11.26
CA SER A 44 -3.80 13.08 9.93
C SER A 44 -3.46 11.85 9.06
N PHE A 45 -4.13 11.69 7.92
CA PHE A 45 -3.77 10.61 6.98
C PHE A 45 -2.36 10.84 6.41
N GLU A 46 -2.00 12.10 6.22
CA GLU A 46 -0.70 12.55 5.74
C GLU A 46 0.41 12.24 6.76
N ASP A 47 0.17 12.49 8.05
CA ASP A 47 1.13 12.18 9.12
C ASP A 47 1.37 10.68 9.22
N SER A 48 0.29 9.88 9.25
CA SER A 48 0.36 8.42 9.28
C SER A 48 1.12 7.88 8.07
N ALA A 49 0.83 8.40 6.87
CA ALA A 49 1.52 7.97 5.66
C ALA A 49 3.02 8.30 5.67
N ALA A 50 3.40 9.50 6.11
CA ALA A 50 4.80 9.90 6.21
C ALA A 50 5.56 9.04 7.23
N ARG A 51 4.95 8.77 8.39
CA ARG A 51 5.52 7.93 9.44
C ARG A 51 5.72 6.49 8.96
N GLU A 52 4.65 5.83 8.49
CA GLU A 52 4.70 4.41 8.09
C GLU A 52 5.70 4.20 6.95
N VAL A 53 5.71 5.05 5.92
CA VAL A 53 6.67 4.93 4.82
C VAL A 53 8.10 5.06 5.33
N LEU A 54 8.38 6.01 6.22
CA LEU A 54 9.70 6.20 6.78
C LEU A 54 10.14 5.01 7.64
N GLU A 55 9.27 4.52 8.52
CA GLU A 55 9.53 3.39 9.43
C GLU A 55 9.77 2.08 8.67
N GLU A 56 8.97 1.81 7.64
CA GLU A 56 9.01 0.53 6.92
C GLU A 56 10.06 0.47 5.81
N THR A 57 10.33 1.62 5.16
CA THR A 57 11.13 1.68 3.92
C THR A 57 12.33 2.61 3.97
N GLY A 58 12.41 3.49 4.98
CA GLY A 58 13.42 4.55 5.04
C GLY A 58 13.22 5.69 4.02
N LEU A 59 12.22 5.60 3.14
CA LEU A 59 11.94 6.62 2.15
C LEU A 59 11.34 7.87 2.80
N LYS A 60 11.78 9.03 2.33
CA LYS A 60 11.14 10.32 2.62
C LYS A 60 10.19 10.67 1.49
N VAL A 61 9.04 11.23 1.83
CA VAL A 61 7.97 11.55 0.87
C VAL A 61 7.51 12.99 1.00
N ARG A 62 6.87 13.49 -0.06
CA ARG A 62 6.28 14.81 -0.16
C ARG A 62 4.99 14.78 -0.97
N ASP A 63 4.29 15.90 -1.00
CA ASP A 63 3.07 16.10 -1.82
C ASP A 63 2.00 15.02 -1.53
N ILE A 64 1.85 14.66 -0.24
CA ILE A 64 0.93 13.62 0.22
C ILE A 64 -0.51 14.14 0.06
N GLN A 65 -1.36 13.35 -0.60
CA GLN A 65 -2.74 13.70 -0.88
C GLN A 65 -3.65 12.48 -0.78
N PHE A 66 -4.83 12.67 -0.20
CA PHE A 66 -5.91 11.68 -0.25
C PHE A 66 -6.26 11.35 -1.71
N LEU A 67 -6.43 10.05 -2.00
CA LEU A 67 -6.86 9.57 -3.31
C LEU A 67 -8.27 8.96 -3.25
N THR A 68 -8.47 7.99 -2.36
CA THR A 68 -9.76 7.29 -2.22
C THR A 68 -9.79 6.47 -0.92
N ALA A 69 -10.89 5.75 -0.69
CA ALA A 69 -10.99 4.79 0.40
C ALA A 69 -11.81 3.57 -0.03
N THR A 70 -11.56 2.42 0.61
CA THR A 70 -12.31 1.17 0.43
C THR A 70 -12.89 0.68 1.75
N ASN A 71 -13.87 -0.21 1.62
CA ASN A 71 -14.43 -0.96 2.74
C ASN A 71 -14.00 -2.43 2.62
N ASP A 72 -13.14 -2.89 3.53
CA ASP A 72 -12.45 -4.19 3.43
C ASP A 72 -12.90 -5.13 4.54
N ILE A 73 -13.69 -6.15 4.17
CA ILE A 73 -14.19 -7.17 5.09
C ILE A 73 -13.42 -8.47 4.85
N MET A 74 -12.60 -8.86 5.81
CA MET A 74 -11.79 -10.08 5.79
C MET A 74 -12.45 -11.09 6.74
N LYS A 75 -13.42 -11.86 6.22
CA LYS A 75 -14.31 -12.70 7.03
C LYS A 75 -13.57 -13.82 7.74
N GLU A 76 -12.58 -14.44 7.09
CA GLU A 76 -11.82 -15.57 7.63
C GLU A 76 -10.96 -15.14 8.83
N GLU A 77 -10.47 -13.91 8.80
CA GLU A 77 -9.67 -13.29 9.85
C GLU A 77 -10.50 -12.53 10.88
N GLU A 78 -11.83 -12.51 10.71
CA GLU A 78 -12.78 -11.69 11.48
C GLU A 78 -12.41 -10.20 11.52
N LYS A 79 -11.78 -9.65 10.47
CA LYS A 79 -11.34 -8.25 10.43
C LYS A 79 -12.22 -7.40 9.51
N HIS A 80 -12.39 -6.15 9.91
CA HIS A 80 -13.04 -5.12 9.10
C HIS A 80 -12.20 -3.84 9.15
N TYR A 81 -11.75 -3.40 7.99
CA TYR A 81 -11.04 -2.15 7.80
C TYR A 81 -11.78 -1.20 6.87
N VAL A 82 -11.70 0.09 7.17
CA VAL A 82 -11.78 1.15 6.18
C VAL A 82 -10.34 1.49 5.81
N THR A 83 -9.93 1.23 4.58
CA THR A 83 -8.57 1.57 4.12
C THR A 83 -8.63 2.89 3.37
N VAL A 84 -7.93 3.89 3.88
CA VAL A 84 -7.71 5.16 3.21
C VAL A 84 -6.45 5.05 2.36
N PHE A 85 -6.56 5.36 1.08
CA PHE A 85 -5.43 5.39 0.16
C PHE A 85 -5.00 6.83 -0.07
N VAL A 86 -3.71 7.08 0.17
CA VAL A 86 -3.07 8.36 -0.14
C VAL A 86 -1.97 8.15 -1.17
N GLY A 87 -1.65 9.19 -1.92
CA GLY A 87 -0.55 9.21 -2.89
C GLY A 87 0.46 10.28 -2.55
N CYS A 88 1.73 10.01 -2.81
CA CYS A 88 2.83 10.93 -2.54
C CYS A 88 3.99 10.70 -3.51
N THR A 89 4.92 11.65 -3.57
CA THR A 89 6.15 11.52 -4.36
C THR A 89 7.34 11.27 -3.45
N VAL A 90 8.21 10.34 -3.84
CA VAL A 90 9.47 10.09 -3.11
C VAL A 90 10.43 11.28 -3.23
N VAL A 91 11.18 11.56 -2.17
CA VAL A 91 12.24 12.57 -2.18
C VAL A 91 13.55 11.89 -2.60
N GLY A 92 14.15 12.39 -3.67
CA GLY A 92 15.40 11.87 -4.25
C GLY A 92 15.12 10.92 -5.42
N ASP A 93 15.73 11.22 -6.58
CA ASP A 93 15.37 10.57 -7.84
C ASP A 93 15.74 9.07 -7.90
N ASP A 94 16.78 8.68 -7.17
CA ASP A 94 17.29 7.31 -7.10
C ASP A 94 17.05 6.63 -5.74
N ALA A 95 16.19 7.21 -4.89
CA ALA A 95 15.90 6.66 -3.56
C ALA A 95 15.37 5.21 -3.65
N GLN A 96 15.97 4.32 -2.87
CA GLN A 96 15.59 2.91 -2.82
C GLN A 96 14.99 2.58 -1.45
N PRO A 97 13.92 1.76 -1.40
CA PRO A 97 13.38 1.29 -0.15
C PRO A 97 14.37 0.32 0.52
N GLU A 98 14.59 0.51 1.81
CA GLU A 98 15.37 -0.38 2.65
C GLU A 98 14.43 -1.32 3.42
N LEU A 99 14.90 -2.54 3.70
CA LEU A 99 14.12 -3.52 4.45
C LEU A 99 14.30 -3.28 5.96
N LEU A 100 13.62 -2.27 6.51
CA LEU A 100 13.75 -1.88 7.92
C LEU A 100 12.99 -2.82 8.88
N GLU A 101 11.95 -3.49 8.37
CA GLU A 101 11.17 -4.49 9.14
C GLU A 101 11.25 -5.90 8.52
N PRO A 102 12.42 -6.56 8.56
CA PRO A 102 12.65 -7.85 7.86
C PRO A 102 11.81 -9.03 8.39
N HIS A 103 11.16 -8.84 9.55
CA HIS A 103 10.24 -9.80 10.16
C HIS A 103 8.80 -9.64 9.65
N LYS A 104 8.43 -8.46 9.11
CA LYS A 104 7.09 -8.20 8.54
C LYS A 104 7.09 -8.20 7.01
N CYS A 105 8.22 -7.88 6.39
CA CYS A 105 8.38 -7.79 4.94
C CYS A 105 9.56 -8.67 4.47
N GLU A 106 9.41 -9.31 3.31
CA GLU A 106 10.49 -10.06 2.66
C GLU A 106 11.37 -9.15 1.80
N GLN A 107 10.72 -8.29 1.02
CA GLN A 107 11.39 -7.44 0.03
C GLN A 107 10.46 -6.32 -0.40
N TRP A 108 11.07 -5.22 -0.84
CA TRP A 108 10.40 -4.11 -1.51
C TRP A 108 10.73 -4.12 -3.01
N LYS A 109 9.76 -3.78 -3.85
CA LYS A 109 9.96 -3.62 -5.30
C LYS A 109 9.24 -2.39 -5.83
N TRP A 110 9.92 -1.66 -6.69
CA TRP A 110 9.29 -0.69 -7.57
C TRP A 110 8.59 -1.41 -8.73
N VAL A 111 7.30 -1.17 -8.90
CA VAL A 111 6.45 -1.76 -9.95
C VAL A 111 5.58 -0.70 -10.59
N THR A 112 5.20 -0.90 -11.84
CA THR A 112 4.20 -0.06 -12.54
C THR A 112 2.78 -0.39 -12.09
N TRP A 113 1.85 0.54 -12.26
CA TRP A 113 0.44 0.28 -11.93
C TRP A 113 -0.19 -0.76 -12.86
N GLU A 114 0.29 -0.81 -14.11
CA GLU A 114 -0.08 -1.83 -15.09
C GLU A 114 0.34 -3.24 -14.63
N GLU A 115 1.52 -3.40 -14.05
CA GLU A 115 1.95 -4.67 -13.42
C GLU A 115 1.01 -5.05 -12.27
N VAL A 116 0.69 -4.12 -11.36
CA VAL A 116 -0.25 -4.37 -10.25
C VAL A 116 -1.62 -4.79 -10.74
N SER A 117 -2.14 -4.11 -11.76
CA SER A 117 -3.44 -4.44 -12.37
C SER A 117 -3.42 -5.85 -12.97
N SER A 118 -2.31 -6.25 -13.60
CA SER A 118 -2.14 -7.60 -14.16
C SER A 118 -2.12 -8.69 -13.08
N TYR A 119 -1.53 -8.41 -11.90
CA TYR A 119 -1.50 -9.35 -10.78
C TYR A 119 -2.89 -9.73 -10.28
N HIS A 120 -3.85 -8.82 -10.42
CA HIS A 120 -5.25 -9.05 -10.07
C HIS A 120 -6.02 -9.81 -11.18
N SER A 121 -5.80 -9.45 -12.44
CA SER A 121 -6.56 -10.00 -13.56
C SER A 121 -6.09 -11.38 -14.04
N ASP A 122 -4.82 -11.73 -13.82
CA ASP A 122 -4.26 -13.02 -14.27
C ASP A 122 -4.42 -14.09 -13.18
N PRO A 123 -5.27 -15.12 -13.39
CA PRO A 123 -5.46 -16.21 -12.43
C PRO A 123 -4.20 -17.06 -12.21
N ASN A 124 -3.20 -16.96 -13.08
CA ASN A 124 -1.91 -17.66 -12.96
C ASN A 124 -0.81 -16.79 -12.36
N SER A 125 -1.11 -15.54 -11.99
CA SER A 125 -0.12 -14.65 -11.37
C SER A 125 0.43 -15.29 -10.09
N SER A 126 1.76 -15.40 -10.03
CA SER A 126 2.47 -15.78 -8.80
C SER A 126 2.48 -14.66 -7.75
N HIS A 127 2.07 -13.45 -8.13
CA HIS A 127 2.02 -12.27 -7.27
C HIS A 127 0.58 -12.06 -6.81
N ARG A 128 0.27 -12.48 -5.59
CA ARG A 128 -1.06 -12.27 -4.99
C ARG A 128 -1.10 -10.90 -4.33
N LEU A 129 -2.09 -10.08 -4.64
CA LEU A 129 -2.28 -8.79 -3.98
C LEU A 129 -2.89 -8.98 -2.58
N PHE A 130 -2.54 -8.10 -1.65
CA PHE A 130 -3.22 -8.03 -0.37
C PHE A 130 -4.63 -7.46 -0.53
N ILE A 131 -5.57 -7.91 0.31
CA ILE A 131 -7.01 -7.66 0.16
C ILE A 131 -7.38 -6.19 -0.11
N PRO A 132 -6.82 -5.18 0.57
CA PRO A 132 -7.15 -3.78 0.29
C PRO A 132 -6.86 -3.36 -1.16
N LEU A 133 -5.80 -3.87 -1.79
CA LEU A 133 -5.51 -3.57 -3.20
C LEU A 133 -6.47 -4.28 -4.16
N ILE A 134 -6.89 -5.50 -3.84
CA ILE A 134 -7.94 -6.22 -4.59
C ILE A 134 -9.24 -5.41 -4.53
N ASN A 135 -9.67 -5.07 -3.32
CA ASN A 135 -10.89 -4.30 -3.09
C ASN A 135 -10.83 -2.90 -3.71
N LEU A 136 -9.66 -2.28 -3.78
CA LEU A 136 -9.48 -1.01 -4.49
C LEU A 136 -9.80 -1.16 -5.97
N LEU A 137 -9.25 -2.18 -6.63
CA LEU A 137 -9.49 -2.45 -8.05
C LEU A 137 -10.96 -2.80 -8.33
N GLU A 138 -11.63 -3.50 -7.41
CA GLU A 138 -13.04 -3.87 -7.53
C GLU A 138 -14.01 -2.73 -7.20
N GLN A 139 -13.78 -1.98 -6.12
CA GLN A 139 -14.68 -0.93 -5.63
C GLN A 139 -14.47 0.41 -6.33
N ARG A 140 -13.31 0.63 -6.95
CA ARG A 140 -12.94 1.85 -7.68
C ARG A 140 -12.46 1.48 -9.09
N PRO A 141 -13.33 0.94 -9.95
CA PRO A 141 -12.94 0.58 -11.31
C PRO A 141 -12.42 1.81 -12.05
N GLY A 142 -11.29 1.67 -12.74
CA GLY A 142 -10.62 2.77 -13.44
C GLY A 142 -9.71 3.65 -12.57
N PHE A 143 -9.56 3.33 -11.28
CA PHE A 143 -8.60 4.01 -10.43
C PHE A 143 -7.16 3.86 -10.96
N HIS A 144 -6.42 4.97 -10.95
CA HIS A 144 -5.01 5.00 -11.29
C HIS A 144 -4.27 5.98 -10.36
N PRO A 145 -3.29 5.52 -9.56
CA PRO A 145 -2.66 6.39 -8.55
C PRO A 145 -1.68 7.42 -9.15
N VAL A 146 -1.14 7.14 -10.33
CA VAL A 146 -0.15 8.02 -11.02
C VAL A 146 -0.77 8.98 -12.05
N ARG A 147 -1.88 8.62 -12.70
CA ARG A 147 -2.53 9.45 -13.72
C ARG A 147 -3.63 10.27 -13.04
N ARG A 148 -3.45 11.57 -12.95
CA ARG A 148 -4.48 12.52 -12.48
C ARG A 148 -5.40 12.93 -13.62
#